data_AF-A0A7C5T9P9-F1
#
_entry.id   AF-A0A7C5T9P9-F1
#
_cell.length_a   1.000
_cell.length_b   1.000
_cell.length_c   1.000
_cell.angle_alpha   90.00
_cell.angle_beta   90.00
_cell.angle_gamma   90.00
#
_symmetry.space_group_name_H-M   'P 1'
#
loop_
_entity.id
_entity.type
_entity.pdbx_description
1 polymer ?
#
loop_
_entity_poly.entity_id
_entity_poly.type
_entity_poly.pdbx_seq_one_letter_code
_entity_poly.pdbx_strand_id
1 'polypeptide(L)'
;MKALPIVDKVIKDFYGRVVNFVELNGFTFGKELQLHVMEVKPNKPFRSPKVFEETMQEAVLTLSELLERRYGARLLGTGMHPTLRLEETAVWPHRHRQIYEAFSRIFNIKQHGWLNIQSFQLNIPYANEAKAVRVHNCLQMFVLTFQRFQLRPPCMRGV
;
A
#
# COMPACT_ATOMS: atom_id res chain seq x y z
N MET A 1 -5.30 18.48 4.08
CA MET A 1 -4.15 17.56 3.95
C MET A 1 -3.93 17.30 2.47
N LYS A 2 -2.69 17.38 1.96
CA LYS A 2 -2.36 17.20 0.54
C LYS A 2 -1.53 15.93 0.37
N ALA A 3 -1.83 15.14 -0.65
CA ALA A 3 -1.03 13.95 -0.96
C ALA A 3 0.36 14.35 -1.49
N LEU A 4 1.39 13.63 -1.05
CA LEU A 4 2.79 13.90 -1.41
C LEU A 4 3.34 12.75 -2.24
N PRO A 5 3.55 12.93 -3.56
CA PRO A 5 4.15 11.91 -4.42
C PRO A 5 5.68 11.89 -4.24
N ILE A 6 6.14 11.38 -3.09
CA ILE A 6 7.55 11.46 -2.66
C ILE A 6 8.18 10.10 -2.32
N VAL A 7 7.49 8.98 -2.55
CA VAL A 7 7.97 7.65 -2.12
C VAL A 7 9.31 7.27 -2.76
N ASP A 8 9.55 7.66 -4.02
CA ASP A 8 10.84 7.44 -4.67
C ASP A 8 11.98 8.24 -4.04
N LYS A 9 11.70 9.48 -3.60
CA LYS A 9 12.64 10.31 -2.83
C LYS A 9 12.94 9.66 -1.50
N VAL A 10 11.91 9.21 -0.77
CA VAL A 10 12.07 8.49 0.51
C VAL A 10 12.96 7.26 0.31
N ILE A 11 12.68 6.43 -0.69
CA ILE A 11 13.48 5.24 -0.99
C ILE A 11 14.94 5.61 -1.32
N LYS A 12 15.15 6.60 -2.21
CA LYS A 12 16.50 7.05 -2.57
C LYS A 12 17.27 7.56 -1.35
N ASP A 13 16.58 8.23 -0.45
CA ASP A 13 17.13 8.84 0.75
C ASP A 13 17.53 7.82 1.83
N PHE A 14 16.92 6.62 1.81
CA PHE A 14 17.31 5.48 2.65
C PHE A 14 18.39 4.61 2.02
N TYR A 15 18.28 4.33 0.71
CA TYR A 15 19.09 3.32 0.04
C TYR A 15 20.25 3.92 -0.78
N GLY A 16 20.29 5.24 -0.94
CA GLY A 16 21.26 5.98 -1.77
C GLY A 16 20.94 6.00 -3.28
N ARG A 17 20.03 5.13 -3.73
CA ARG A 17 19.50 5.10 -5.10
C ARG A 17 18.05 4.66 -5.10
N VAL A 18 17.33 4.93 -6.18
CA VAL A 18 15.95 4.47 -6.33
C VAL A 18 15.94 2.96 -6.55
N VAL A 19 15.28 2.24 -5.65
CA VAL A 19 15.03 0.79 -5.72
C VAL A 19 13.53 0.52 -5.58
N ASN A 20 13.12 -0.74 -5.77
CA ASN A 20 11.71 -1.10 -5.62
C ASN A 20 11.31 -1.31 -4.15
N PHE A 21 12.25 -1.71 -3.29
CA PHE A 21 12.00 -1.97 -1.89
C PHE A 21 13.27 -1.75 -1.07
N VAL A 22 13.09 -1.39 0.19
CA VAL A 22 14.12 -1.20 1.21
C VAL A 22 13.78 -2.13 2.38
N GLU A 23 14.70 -3.05 2.66
CA GLU A 23 14.59 -3.98 3.78
C GLU A 23 15.17 -3.33 5.05
N LEU A 24 14.37 -3.27 6.10
CA LEU A 24 14.76 -2.85 7.45
C LEU A 24 14.64 -4.03 8.41
N ASN A 25 14.96 -3.82 9.69
CA ASN A 25 14.78 -4.87 10.69
C ASN A 25 13.29 -5.19 10.86
N GLY A 26 12.91 -6.44 10.65
CA GLY A 26 11.54 -6.94 10.82
C GLY A 26 10.59 -6.68 9.63
N PHE A 27 10.75 -5.57 8.91
CA PHE A 27 9.86 -5.20 7.80
C PHE A 27 10.60 -4.61 6.59
N THR A 28 9.92 -4.65 5.46
CA THR A 28 10.33 -4.08 4.19
C THR A 28 9.27 -3.08 3.77
N PHE A 29 9.70 -1.93 3.26
CA PHE A 29 8.80 -1.01 2.58
C PHE A 29 9.23 -0.78 1.14
N GLY A 30 8.30 -0.43 0.26
CA GLY A 30 8.58 -0.34 -1.16
C GLY A 30 7.59 0.50 -1.94
N LYS A 31 7.85 0.54 -3.24
CA LYS A 31 7.04 1.27 -4.20
C LYS A 31 5.70 0.58 -4.41
N GLU A 32 4.69 1.39 -4.73
CA GLU A 32 3.48 0.93 -5.41
C GLU A 32 3.37 1.55 -6.81
N LEU A 33 2.24 1.31 -7.50
CA LEU A 33 1.90 2.03 -8.72
C LEU A 33 1.97 3.55 -8.52
N GLN A 34 1.44 4.05 -7.40
CA GLN A 34 1.33 5.47 -7.09
C GLN A 34 2.57 5.95 -6.32
N LEU A 35 3.09 7.13 -6.69
CA LEU A 35 4.25 7.74 -6.02
C LEU A 35 3.97 8.27 -4.60
N HIS A 36 2.71 8.32 -4.17
CA HIS A 36 2.30 8.77 -2.83
C HIS A 36 1.85 7.60 -1.94
N VAL A 37 1.91 6.36 -2.43
CA VAL A 37 1.58 5.15 -1.67
C VAL A 37 2.85 4.32 -1.48
N MET A 38 3.02 3.84 -0.26
CA MET A 38 4.13 2.98 0.14
C MET A 38 3.55 1.64 0.58
N GLU A 39 4.04 0.54 -0.01
CA GLU A 39 3.74 -0.80 0.47
C GLU A 39 4.63 -1.08 1.68
N VAL A 40 4.06 -1.62 2.76
CA VAL A 40 4.81 -2.09 3.93
C VAL A 40 4.43 -3.54 4.20
N LYS A 41 5.43 -4.40 4.32
CA LYS A 41 5.26 -5.83 4.56
C LYS A 41 6.29 -6.36 5.54
N PRO A 42 6.00 -7.42 6.30
CA PRO A 42 7.05 -8.09 7.06
C PRO A 42 8.09 -8.76 6.18
N ASN A 43 9.28 -8.98 6.74
CA ASN A 43 10.32 -9.76 6.06
C ASN A 43 10.06 -11.27 6.13
N LYS A 44 9.29 -11.72 7.11
CA LYS A 44 9.00 -13.14 7.36
C LYS A 44 7.52 -13.35 7.68
N PRO A 45 6.94 -14.51 7.33
CA PRO A 45 5.60 -14.87 7.79
C PRO A 45 5.49 -14.85 9.32
N PHE A 46 4.36 -14.37 9.83
CA PHE A 46 4.12 -14.30 11.26
C PHE A 46 3.65 -15.64 11.82
N ARG A 47 4.02 -15.91 13.07
CA ARG A 47 3.61 -17.11 13.80
C ARG A 47 2.33 -16.91 14.62
N SER A 48 1.93 -15.65 14.86
CA SER A 48 0.70 -15.31 15.57
C SER A 48 0.21 -13.91 15.18
N PRO A 49 -1.10 -13.61 15.37
CA PRO A 49 -1.66 -12.27 15.15
C PRO A 49 -1.00 -11.18 16.00
N LYS A 50 -0.63 -11.50 17.25
CA LYS A 50 0.04 -10.57 18.16
C LYS A 50 1.39 -10.10 17.60
N VAL A 51 2.22 -11.05 17.14
CA VAL A 51 3.53 -10.72 16.54
C VAL A 51 3.35 -9.90 15.27
N PHE A 52 2.32 -10.20 14.47
CA PHE A 52 1.96 -9.39 13.32
C PHE A 52 1.65 -7.94 13.70
N GLU A 53 0.74 -7.75 14.65
CA GLU A 53 0.31 -6.43 15.11
C GLU A 53 1.48 -5.61 15.64
N GLU A 54 2.27 -6.19 16.55
CA GLU A 54 3.44 -5.54 17.14
C GLU A 54 4.47 -5.14 16.06
N THR A 55 4.81 -6.05 15.14
CA THR A 55 5.79 -5.78 14.07
C THR A 55 5.32 -4.69 13.11
N MET A 56 4.06 -4.74 12.70
CA MET A 56 3.53 -3.75 11.75
C MET A 56 3.29 -2.39 12.40
N GLN A 57 2.91 -2.35 13.68
CA GLN A 57 2.80 -1.11 14.43
C GLN A 57 4.17 -0.44 14.57
N GLU A 58 5.21 -1.19 14.91
CA GLU A 58 6.59 -0.68 14.95
C GLU A 58 7.04 -0.14 13.59
N ALA A 59 6.71 -0.84 12.50
CA ALA A 59 7.00 -0.38 11.15
C ALA A 59 6.33 0.96 10.83
N VAL A 60 5.03 1.10 11.15
CA VAL A 60 4.27 2.34 10.93
C VAL A 60 4.82 3.48 11.77
N LEU A 61 5.16 3.25 13.04
CA LEU A 61 5.74 4.27 13.91
C LEU A 61 7.11 4.74 13.40
N THR A 62 7.97 3.79 13.03
CA THR A 62 9.30 4.07 12.46
C THR A 62 9.20 4.93 11.20
N LEU A 63 8.32 4.55 10.27
CA LEU A 63 8.13 5.30 9.03
C LEU A 63 7.48 6.66 9.29
N SER A 64 6.51 6.75 10.21
CA SER A 64 5.84 8.02 10.55
C SER A 64 6.81 9.03 11.13
N GLU A 65 7.67 8.62 12.07
CA GLU A 65 8.67 9.48 12.68
C GLU A 65 9.66 10.02 11.64
N LEU A 66 10.13 9.16 10.74
CA LEU A 66 11.06 9.57 9.69
C LEU A 66 10.41 10.52 8.69
N LEU A 67 9.17 10.24 8.27
CA LEU A 67 8.45 11.09 7.32
C LEU A 67 8.19 12.48 7.90
N GLU A 68 7.80 12.57 9.18
CA GLU A 68 7.60 13.85 9.85
C GLU A 68 8.92 14.62 9.97
N ARG A 69 10.00 13.96 10.44
CA ARG A 69 11.31 14.61 10.65
C ARG A 69 11.95 15.11 9.37
N ARG A 70 11.90 14.32 8.29
CA ARG A 70 12.66 14.60 7.06
C ARG A 70 11.85 15.38 6.01
N TYR A 71 10.53 15.21 6.00
CA TYR A 71 9.66 15.79 4.97
C TYR A 71 8.47 16.57 5.51
N GLY A 72 8.24 16.60 6.84
CA GLY A 72 7.01 17.16 7.42
C GLY A 72 5.76 16.44 6.93
N ALA A 73 5.88 15.14 6.65
CA ALA A 73 4.83 14.32 6.03
C ALA A 73 4.28 13.29 7.02
N ARG A 74 3.01 12.90 6.85
CA ARG A 74 2.33 11.91 7.69
C ARG A 74 1.69 10.81 6.85
N LEU A 75 1.72 9.59 7.36
CA LEU A 75 0.98 8.46 6.80
C LEU A 75 -0.53 8.67 7.00
N LEU A 76 -1.32 8.21 6.03
CA LEU A 76 -2.77 8.27 6.06
C LEU A 76 -3.35 6.85 5.91
N GLY A 77 -3.81 6.26 7.02
CA GLY A 77 -4.34 4.89 7.08
C GLY A 77 -5.78 4.73 6.60
N THR A 78 -6.17 5.40 5.50
CA THR A 78 -7.52 5.32 4.92
C THR A 78 -7.51 4.58 3.60
N GLY A 79 -8.60 3.92 3.22
CA GLY A 79 -8.69 3.23 1.91
C GLY A 79 -8.60 4.16 0.69
N MET A 80 -8.91 5.45 0.84
CA MET A 80 -8.72 6.48 -0.19
C MET A 80 -8.41 7.82 0.46
N HIS A 81 -7.58 8.65 -0.16
CA HIS A 81 -7.34 10.01 0.32
C HIS A 81 -8.56 10.91 0.01
N PRO A 82 -9.22 11.52 1.02
CA PRO A 82 -10.53 12.17 0.87
C PRO A 82 -10.55 13.41 -0.03
N THR A 83 -9.43 14.13 -0.10
CA THR A 83 -9.32 15.41 -0.81
C THR A 83 -8.24 15.42 -1.88
N LEU A 84 -7.79 14.24 -2.31
CA LEU A 84 -6.75 14.12 -3.33
C LEU A 84 -7.35 14.48 -4.69
N ARG A 85 -6.62 15.27 -5.47
CA ARG A 85 -6.94 15.50 -6.89
C ARG A 85 -5.98 14.71 -7.78
N LEU A 86 -6.45 14.24 -8.92
CA LEU A 86 -5.63 13.37 -9.80
C LEU A 86 -4.38 14.08 -10.32
N GLU A 87 -4.47 15.39 -10.54
CA GLU A 87 -3.33 16.23 -10.95
C GLU A 87 -2.20 16.27 -9.91
N GLU A 88 -2.49 15.92 -8.65
CA GLU A 88 -1.51 15.85 -7.56
C GLU A 88 -0.86 14.47 -7.45
N THR A 89 -1.33 13.50 -8.24
CA THR A 89 -0.80 12.14 -8.25
C THR A 89 0.26 11.96 -9.32
N ALA A 90 1.12 10.97 -9.12
CA ALA A 90 2.06 10.53 -10.12
C ALA A 90 2.20 9.01 -10.07
N VAL A 91 2.42 8.42 -11.24
CA VAL A 91 2.74 6.99 -11.37
C VAL A 91 4.24 6.80 -11.22
N TRP A 92 4.65 5.70 -10.61
CA TRP A 92 6.06 5.35 -10.44
C TRP A 92 6.83 5.42 -11.76
N PRO A 93 7.78 6.37 -11.91
CA PRO A 93 8.37 6.70 -13.21
C PRO A 93 9.63 5.88 -13.54
N HIS A 94 10.06 5.02 -12.62
CA HIS A 94 11.34 4.29 -12.72
C HIS A 94 11.14 2.93 -13.41
N ARG A 95 11.89 1.89 -13.01
CA ARG A 95 11.69 0.52 -13.52
C ARG A 95 10.19 0.16 -13.51
N HIS A 96 9.73 -0.44 -14.62
CA HIS A 96 8.34 -0.77 -14.94
C HIS A 96 7.49 0.31 -15.63
N ARG A 97 8.07 1.46 -16.00
CA ARG A 97 7.36 2.49 -16.81
C ARG A 97 6.63 1.93 -18.03
N GLN A 98 7.28 1.06 -18.81
CA GLN A 98 6.67 0.43 -20.00
C GLN A 98 5.43 -0.41 -19.65
N ILE A 99 5.44 -1.10 -18.51
CA ILE A 99 4.28 -1.85 -18.02
C ILE A 99 3.17 -0.86 -17.70
N TYR A 100 3.45 0.21 -16.95
CA TYR A 100 2.42 1.20 -16.60
C TYR A 100 1.87 1.97 -17.81
N GLU A 101 2.68 2.22 -18.84
CA GLU A 101 2.21 2.80 -20.11
C GLU A 101 1.26 1.84 -20.83
N ALA A 102 1.58 0.54 -20.88
CA ALA A 102 0.68 -0.47 -21.45
C ALA A 102 -0.63 -0.58 -20.65
N PHE A 103 -0.56 -0.60 -19.31
CA PHE A 103 -1.74 -0.56 -18.45
C PHE A 103 -2.56 0.72 -18.66
N SER A 104 -1.90 1.87 -18.77
CA SER A 104 -2.59 3.15 -19.04
C SER A 104 -3.31 3.14 -20.38
N ARG A 105 -2.74 2.51 -21.41
CA ARG A 105 -3.38 2.39 -22.73
C ARG A 105 -4.61 1.49 -22.71
N ILE A 106 -4.58 0.41 -21.92
CA ILE A 106 -5.67 -0.59 -21.87
C ILE A 106 -6.77 -0.18 -20.88
N PHE A 107 -6.39 0.30 -19.70
CA PHE A 107 -7.29 0.48 -18.55
C PHE A 107 -7.50 1.94 -18.13
N ASN A 108 -6.82 2.89 -18.78
CA ASN A 108 -6.84 4.31 -18.40
C ASN A 108 -6.58 4.50 -16.89
N ILE A 109 -5.39 4.11 -16.42
CA ILE A 109 -5.05 4.10 -14.99
C ILE A 109 -4.97 5.49 -14.35
N LYS A 110 -5.16 6.59 -15.09
CA LYS A 110 -5.16 7.96 -14.56
C LYS A 110 -6.54 8.36 -14.01
N GLN A 111 -7.06 7.55 -13.10
CA GLN A 111 -8.36 7.74 -12.45
C GLN A 111 -8.28 7.36 -10.98
N HIS A 112 -9.22 7.83 -10.16
CA HIS A 112 -9.19 7.60 -8.71
C HIS A 112 -9.20 6.12 -8.34
N GLY A 113 -9.88 5.28 -9.11
CA GLY A 113 -9.92 3.82 -8.92
C GLY A 113 -8.56 3.13 -9.06
N TRP A 114 -7.54 3.82 -9.57
CA TRP A 114 -6.16 3.31 -9.65
C TRP A 114 -5.20 4.15 -8.84
N LEU A 115 -5.33 5.49 -8.87
CA LEU A 115 -4.37 6.39 -8.25
C LEU A 115 -4.77 6.88 -6.85
N ASN A 116 -5.93 6.50 -6.31
CA ASN A 116 -6.37 6.92 -4.98
C ASN A 116 -6.86 5.75 -4.11
N ILE A 117 -6.44 4.52 -4.42
CA ILE A 117 -6.80 3.33 -3.63
C ILE A 117 -5.60 2.91 -2.78
N GLN A 118 -5.90 2.60 -1.53
CA GLN A 118 -5.02 1.95 -0.57
C GLN A 118 -5.74 0.71 -0.04
N SER A 119 -4.98 -0.34 0.24
CA SER A 119 -5.53 -1.59 0.73
C SER A 119 -4.64 -2.22 1.79
N PHE A 120 -5.26 -3.07 2.61
CA PHE A 120 -4.55 -3.98 3.49
C PHE A 120 -4.73 -5.41 2.94
N GLN A 121 -3.62 -6.10 2.70
CA GLN A 121 -3.63 -7.48 2.19
C GLN A 121 -3.04 -8.44 3.23
N LEU A 122 -3.76 -9.55 3.46
CA LEU A 122 -3.30 -10.63 4.32
C LEU A 122 -3.07 -11.90 3.49
N ASN A 123 -1.84 -12.42 3.54
CA ASN A 123 -1.49 -13.68 2.88
C ASN A 123 -1.54 -14.83 3.90
N ILE A 124 -2.38 -15.84 3.62
CA ILE A 124 -2.58 -16.99 4.51
C ILE A 124 -1.96 -18.24 3.87
N PRO A 125 -0.96 -18.88 4.51
CA PRO A 125 -0.35 -20.08 3.98
C PRO A 125 -1.29 -21.30 4.08
N TYR A 126 -1.15 -22.24 3.15
CA TYR A 126 -1.88 -23.51 3.12
C TYR A 126 -0.92 -24.66 2.81
N ALA A 127 -1.16 -25.84 3.37
CA ALA A 127 -0.24 -26.97 3.24
C ALA A 127 -0.41 -27.77 1.94
N ASN A 128 -1.60 -27.73 1.35
CA ASN A 128 -1.94 -28.45 0.11
C ASN A 128 -3.21 -27.85 -0.51
N GLU A 129 -3.53 -28.30 -1.72
CA GLU A 129 -4.68 -27.84 -2.51
C GLU A 129 -6.01 -27.98 -1.77
N ALA A 130 -6.28 -29.13 -1.14
CA ALA A 130 -7.51 -29.36 -0.39
C ALA A 130 -7.70 -28.34 0.75
N LYS A 131 -6.62 -27.99 1.48
CA LYS A 131 -6.66 -26.92 2.49
C LYS A 131 -6.83 -25.54 1.86
N ALA A 132 -6.20 -25.27 0.72
CA ALA A 132 -6.35 -24.00 0.00
C ALA A 132 -7.81 -23.75 -0.39
N VAL A 133 -8.47 -24.74 -1.01
CA VAL A 133 -9.89 -24.67 -1.39
C VAL A 133 -10.77 -24.45 -0.18
N ARG A 134 -10.52 -25.18 0.92
CA ARG A 134 -11.29 -25.01 2.16
C ARG A 134 -11.14 -23.59 2.73
N VAL A 135 -9.92 -23.08 2.83
CA VAL A 135 -9.67 -21.72 3.34
C VAL A 135 -10.31 -20.68 2.42
N HIS A 136 -10.17 -20.83 1.09
CA HIS A 136 -10.80 -19.94 0.12
C HIS A 136 -12.32 -19.87 0.30
N ASN A 137 -12.98 -21.02 0.37
CA ASN A 137 -14.43 -21.09 0.54
C ASN A 137 -14.90 -20.45 1.86
N CYS A 138 -14.15 -20.63 2.94
CA CYS A 138 -14.43 -19.96 4.22
C CYS A 138 -14.27 -18.43 4.11
N LEU A 139 -13.22 -17.96 3.44
CA LEU A 139 -12.94 -16.53 3.31
C LEU A 139 -13.91 -15.79 2.40
N GLN A 140 -14.41 -16.42 1.33
CA GLN A 140 -15.41 -15.81 0.44
C GLN A 140 -16.65 -15.32 1.21
N MET A 141 -17.14 -16.13 2.15
CA MET A 141 -18.26 -15.75 3.02
C MET A 141 -17.93 -14.56 3.92
N PHE A 142 -16.68 -14.49 4.40
CA PHE A 142 -16.21 -13.42 5.27
C PHE A 142 -16.01 -12.10 4.52
N VAL A 143 -15.39 -12.13 3.33
CA VAL A 143 -15.05 -10.93 2.55
C VAL A 143 -16.30 -10.10 2.24
N LEU A 144 -17.41 -10.74 1.88
CA LEU A 144 -18.68 -10.05 1.61
C LEU A 144 -19.21 -9.29 2.82
N THR A 145 -19.02 -9.82 4.03
CA THR A 145 -19.47 -9.17 5.27
C THR A 145 -18.47 -8.11 5.73
N PHE A 146 -17.17 -8.37 5.57
CA PHE A 146 -16.09 -7.53 6.04
C PHE A 146 -15.90 -6.25 5.22
N GLN A 147 -16.08 -6.30 3.89
CA GLN A 147 -16.02 -5.09 3.05
C GLN A 147 -17.01 -4.02 3.51
N ARG A 148 -18.18 -4.41 4.03
CA ARG A 148 -19.19 -3.50 4.55
C ARG A 148 -18.75 -2.78 5.84
N PHE A 149 -17.80 -3.35 6.59
CA PHE A 149 -17.25 -2.76 7.82
C PHE A 149 -16.04 -1.85 7.57
N GLN A 150 -15.18 -2.17 6.60
CA GLN A 150 -13.98 -1.36 6.29
C GLN A 150 -14.26 -0.20 5.32
N LEU A 151 -15.24 -0.31 4.43
CA LEU A 151 -15.54 0.72 3.44
C LEU A 151 -16.41 1.82 4.05
N ARG A 152 -15.76 2.80 4.69
CA ARG A 152 -16.23 4.20 4.62
C ARG A 152 -15.31 4.96 3.66
N PRO A 153 -15.35 4.72 2.34
CA PRO A 153 -14.72 5.65 1.42
C PRO A 153 -15.35 7.02 1.69
N PRO A 154 -14.57 8.03 2.09
CA PRO A 154 -15.11 9.38 2.26
C PRO A 154 -15.77 9.82 0.95
N CYS A 155 -16.89 10.53 1.05
CA CYS A 155 -17.57 11.08 -0.11
C CYS A 155 -16.56 11.85 -0.96
N MET A 156 -16.36 11.40 -2.20
CA MET A 156 -15.45 12.03 -3.14
C MET A 156 -16.03 13.40 -3.52
N ARG A 157 -15.29 14.49 -3.30
CA ARG A 157 -15.66 15.78 -3.89
C ARG A 157 -15.31 15.76 -5.37
N GLY A 158 -16.32 15.95 -6.24
CA GLY A 158 -16.11 16.17 -7.67
C GLY A 158 -16.40 14.99 -8.59
N VAL A 159 -17.33 14.11 -8.22
CA VAL A 159 -18.15 13.39 -9.22
C VAL A 159 -19.42 14.20 -9.43
#